data_AF-A0A329Z9B8-F1
#
_entry.id   AF-A0A329Z9B8-F1
#
_cell.length_a   1.000
_cell.length_b   1.000
_cell.length_c   1.000
_cell.angle_alpha   90.00
_cell.angle_beta   90.00
_cell.angle_gamma   90.00
#
_symmetry.space_group_name_H-M   'P 1'
#
loop_
_entity.id
_entity.type
_entity.pdbx_description
1 polymer ?
#
loop_
_entity_poly.entity_id
_entity_poly.type
_entity_poly.pdbx_seq_one_letter_code
_entity_poly.pdbx_strand_id
1 'polypeptide(L)'
;MQKRFFLSLISFYQRYISALLGPKCRYYPSCSEYSKQVFEFQNPIVAFLKTFLRVLSCNQFFQGGISYPKIRKLLRHSFMPPKTPKYWLIPIKTKNFTFKNLPCITRDSIQNVYIIKNFSKVSRA
;
A
#
# COMPACT_ATOMS: atom_id res chain seq x y z
N MET A 1 -0.24 15.18 13.50
CA MET A 1 0.39 14.47 14.63
C MET A 1 0.04 12.97 14.69
N GLN A 2 -1.25 12.60 14.71
CA GLN A 2 -1.71 11.21 14.89
C GLN A 2 -1.09 10.17 13.93
N LYS A 3 -0.94 10.47 12.63
CA LYS A 3 -0.38 9.52 11.66
C LYS A 3 1.04 9.04 12.01
N ARG A 4 1.88 9.94 12.53
CA ARG A 4 3.28 9.62 12.87
C ARG A 4 3.36 8.63 14.04
N PHE A 5 2.46 8.75 15.01
CA PHE A 5 2.38 7.84 16.15
C PHE A 5 2.12 6.40 15.71
N PHE A 6 1.07 6.16 14.91
CA PHE A 6 0.75 4.83 14.39
C PHE A 6 1.86 4.26 13.51
N LEU A 7 2.46 5.08 12.64
CA LEU A 7 3.58 4.64 11.80
C LEU A 7 4.82 4.28 12.61
N SER A 8 5.09 4.98 13.70
CA SER A 8 6.17 4.65 14.64
C SER A 8 5.90 3.32 15.31
N LEU A 9 4.67 3.08 15.79
CA LEU A 9 4.27 1.84 16.43
C LEU A 9 4.40 0.63 15.48
N ILE A 10 3.95 0.78 14.23
CA ILE A 10 4.08 -0.26 13.20
C ILE A 10 5.55 -0.51 12.86
N SER A 11 6.37 0.54 12.78
CA SER A 11 7.80 0.39 12.48
C SER A 11 8.56 -0.27 13.64
N PHE A 12 8.18 0.02 14.88
CA PHE A 12 8.68 -0.67 16.07
C PHE A 12 8.32 -2.16 16.01
N TYR A 13 7.05 -2.49 15.76
CA TYR A 13 6.61 -3.88 15.58
C TYR A 13 7.39 -4.60 14.47
N GLN A 14 7.55 -3.97 13.30
CA GLN A 14 8.32 -4.53 12.18
C GLN A 14 9.79 -4.81 12.54
N ARG A 15 10.42 -3.96 13.36
CA ARG A 15 11.83 -4.10 13.71
C ARG A 15 12.08 -5.15 14.79
N TYR A 16 11.24 -5.20 15.81
CA TYR A 16 11.48 -6.05 16.98
C TYR A 16 10.72 -7.36 16.92
N ILE A 17 9.42 -7.33 16.61
CA ILE A 17 8.56 -8.51 16.67
C ILE A 17 8.64 -9.31 15.38
N SER A 18 8.65 -8.65 14.21
CA SER A 18 8.70 -9.36 12.92
C SER A 18 10.02 -10.10 12.71
N ALA A 19 11.12 -9.62 13.28
CA ALA A 19 12.43 -10.27 13.22
C ALA A 19 12.43 -11.62 13.97
N LEU A 20 11.64 -11.73 15.03
CA LEU A 20 11.56 -12.94 15.86
C LEU A 20 10.56 -13.97 15.32
N LEU A 21 9.47 -13.53 14.68
CA LEU A 21 8.35 -14.42 14.29
C LEU A 21 8.46 -14.99 12.87
N GLY A 22 9.33 -14.45 12.01
CA GLY A 22 9.43 -14.80 10.60
C GLY A 22 8.21 -14.39 9.75
N PRO A 23 8.26 -14.50 8.41
CA PRO A 23 7.17 -14.10 7.54
C PRO A 23 6.05 -15.15 7.50
N LYS A 24 5.08 -15.05 8.43
CA LYS A 24 3.92 -15.97 8.53
C LYS A 24 2.63 -15.43 7.89
N CYS A 25 2.66 -14.28 7.24
CA CYS A 25 1.46 -13.69 6.63
C CYS A 25 1.00 -14.48 5.41
N ARG A 26 -0.28 -14.83 5.36
CA ARG A 26 -0.91 -15.52 4.23
C ARG A 26 -1.23 -14.59 3.05
N TYR A 27 -1.21 -13.28 3.27
CA TYR A 27 -1.45 -12.27 2.24
C TYR A 27 -0.16 -11.59 1.81
N TYR A 28 -0.09 -11.25 0.53
CA TYR A 28 0.93 -10.37 -0.04
C TYR A 28 0.33 -9.01 -0.44
N PRO A 29 0.92 -7.86 -0.07
CA PRO A 29 2.01 -7.71 0.90
C PRO A 29 1.58 -8.12 2.32
N SER A 30 2.56 -8.35 3.20
CA SER A 30 2.34 -8.77 4.59
C SER A 30 1.39 -7.81 5.33
N CYS A 31 0.72 -8.29 6.38
CA CYS A 31 -0.24 -7.48 7.14
C CYS A 31 0.40 -6.21 7.71
N SER A 32 1.65 -6.26 8.20
CA SER A 32 2.37 -5.09 8.70
C SER A 32 2.70 -4.07 7.60
N GLU A 33 3.11 -4.54 6.42
CA GLU A 33 3.40 -3.67 5.28
C GLU A 33 2.12 -3.07 4.68
N TYR A 34 1.04 -3.85 4.59
CA TYR A 34 -0.28 -3.37 4.23
C TYR A 34 -0.74 -2.28 5.19
N SER A 35 -0.61 -2.51 6.51
CA SER A 35 -0.96 -1.53 7.55
C SER A 35 -0.21 -0.22 7.30
N LYS A 36 1.11 -0.30 7.14
CA LYS A 36 1.96 0.87 6.90
C LYS A 36 1.50 1.67 5.69
N GLN A 37 1.23 1.01 4.57
CA GLN A 37 0.71 1.67 3.37
C GLN A 37 -0.63 2.35 3.64
N VAL A 38 -1.59 1.64 4.25
CA VAL A 38 -2.92 2.18 4.52
C VAL A 38 -2.87 3.39 5.47
N PHE A 39 -2.04 3.36 6.51
CA PHE A 39 -1.84 4.49 7.44
C PHE A 39 -1.13 5.69 6.79
N GLU A 40 -0.24 5.47 5.82
CA GLU A 40 0.40 6.57 5.07
C GLU A 40 -0.60 7.31 4.17
N PHE A 41 -1.51 6.59 3.51
CA PHE A 41 -2.39 7.16 2.49
C PHE A 41 -3.83 7.48 2.96
N GLN A 42 -4.32 6.91 4.06
CA GLN A 42 -5.69 7.12 4.55
C GLN A 42 -5.74 7.82 5.91
N ASN A 43 -6.95 8.11 6.38
CA ASN A 43 -7.20 8.59 7.74
C ASN A 43 -6.93 7.48 8.76
N PRO A 44 -6.36 7.78 9.94
CA PRO A 44 -5.92 6.76 10.89
C PRO A 44 -7.05 5.82 11.35
N ILE A 45 -8.28 6.33 11.52
CA ILE A 45 -9.43 5.53 11.94
C ILE A 45 -9.83 4.53 10.86
N VAL A 46 -9.99 4.99 9.60
CA VAL A 46 -10.29 4.12 8.45
C VAL A 46 -9.16 3.12 8.22
N ALA A 47 -7.92 3.56 8.42
CA ALA A 47 -6.74 2.73 8.30
C ALA A 47 -6.71 1.62 9.35
N PHE A 48 -7.05 1.95 10.59
CA PHE A 48 -7.13 0.98 11.68
C PHE A 48 -8.18 -0.09 11.40
N LEU A 49 -9.41 0.30 11.02
CA LEU A 49 -10.48 -0.66 10.70
C LEU A 49 -10.09 -1.61 9.56
N LYS A 50 -9.54 -1.09 8.45
CA LYS A 50 -9.10 -1.92 7.32
C LYS A 50 -7.94 -2.85 7.68
N THR A 51 -7.04 -2.38 8.54
CA THR A 51 -5.92 -3.18 9.02
C THR A 51 -6.40 -4.29 9.93
N PHE A 52 -7.28 -3.96 10.88
CA PHE A 52 -7.83 -4.90 11.85
C PHE A 52 -8.59 -6.03 11.17
N LEU A 53 -9.50 -5.70 10.24
CA LEU A 53 -10.21 -6.69 9.43
C LEU A 53 -9.26 -7.63 8.67
N ARG A 54 -8.16 -7.10 8.14
CA ARG A 54 -7.15 -7.91 7.43
C ARG A 54 -6.35 -8.81 8.36
N VAL A 55 -6.02 -8.35 9.56
CA VAL A 55 -5.33 -9.18 10.56
C VAL A 55 -6.24 -10.32 11.00
N LEU A 56 -7.52 -10.05 11.25
CA LEU A 56 -8.51 -11.08 11.57
C LEU A 56 -8.66 -12.11 10.45
N SER A 57 -8.64 -11.69 9.18
CA SER A 57 -8.69 -12.61 8.05
C SER A 57 -7.37 -13.34 7.78
N CYS A 58 -6.26 -12.93 8.42
CA CYS A 58 -4.94 -13.54 8.25
C CYS A 58 -4.77 -14.75 9.17
N ASN A 59 -5.61 -15.77 9.00
CA ASN A 59 -5.53 -17.04 9.70
C ASN A 59 -5.69 -18.22 8.73
N GLN A 60 -5.58 -19.45 9.22
CA GLN A 60 -5.61 -20.68 8.40
C GLN A 60 -6.96 -20.94 7.72
N PHE A 61 -8.05 -20.39 8.25
CA PHE A 61 -9.41 -20.58 7.74
C PHE A 61 -9.72 -19.80 6.45
N PHE A 62 -8.84 -18.89 6.02
CA PHE A 62 -9.01 -18.11 4.80
C PHE A 62 -7.92 -18.44 3.78
N GLN A 63 -8.25 -18.46 2.48
CA GLN A 63 -7.35 -18.92 1.41
C GLN A 63 -6.11 -18.04 1.18
N GLY A 64 -6.04 -16.83 1.74
CA GLY A 64 -4.92 -15.90 1.56
C GLY A 64 -4.80 -15.38 0.12
N GLY A 65 -3.66 -14.78 -0.24
CA GLY A 65 -3.37 -14.34 -1.61
C GLY A 65 -2.89 -12.90 -1.76
N ILE A 66 -2.90 -12.39 -3.00
CA ILE A 66 -2.42 -11.03 -3.32
C ILE A 66 -3.54 -10.02 -3.09
N SER A 67 -3.32 -9.09 -2.16
CA SER A 67 -4.30 -8.07 -1.81
C SER A 67 -3.58 -6.75 -1.48
N TYR A 68 -3.42 -5.90 -2.50
CA TYR A 68 -2.88 -4.55 -2.34
C TYR A 68 -3.93 -3.58 -1.78
N PRO A 69 -3.52 -2.55 -1.01
CA PRO A 69 -4.47 -1.57 -0.50
C PRO A 69 -5.07 -0.74 -1.62
N LYS A 70 -6.41 -0.69 -1.60
CA LYS A 70 -7.23 0.12 -2.50
C LYS A 70 -7.60 1.44 -1.83
N ILE A 71 -7.19 2.54 -2.45
CA ILE A 71 -7.48 3.90 -2.01
C ILE A 71 -8.15 4.71 -3.11
N ARG A 72 -8.91 5.74 -2.73
CA ARG A 72 -9.43 6.75 -3.65
C ARG A 72 -8.53 7.98 -3.54
N LYS A 73 -7.87 8.37 -4.63
CA LYS A 73 -6.93 9.50 -4.65
C LYS A 73 -7.18 10.38 -5.87
N LEU A 74 -6.99 11.69 -5.70
CA LEU A 74 -6.85 12.61 -6.82
C LEU A 74 -5.44 12.43 -7.39
N LEU A 75 -5.33 11.92 -8.60
CA LEU A 75 -4.06 11.81 -9.32
C LEU A 75 -3.78 13.17 -9.97
N ARG A 76 -2.74 13.86 -9.48
CA ARG A 76 -2.24 15.10 -10.08
C ARG A 76 -1.04 14.82 -10.95
N HIS A 77 -1.02 15.36 -12.15
CA HIS A 77 0.17 15.35 -12.98
C HIS A 77 1.15 16.38 -12.42
N SER A 78 2.33 15.94 -11.98
CA SER A 78 3.40 16.83 -11.55
C SER A 78 4.65 16.49 -12.34
N PHE A 79 5.17 17.48 -13.06
CA PHE A 79 6.39 17.36 -13.85
C PHE A 79 7.58 17.52 -12.90
N MET A 80 7.83 16.50 -12.06
CA MET A 80 8.97 16.48 -11.14
C MET A 80 10.13 15.69 -11.75
N PRO A 81 11.39 16.09 -11.52
CA PRO A 81 12.57 15.33 -11.95
C PRO A 81 12.58 13.92 -11.31
N PRO A 82 13.25 12.93 -11.92
CA PRO A 82 13.12 11.52 -11.54
C PRO A 82 13.76 11.24 -10.17
N LYS A 83 13.01 11.48 -9.10
CA LYS A 83 13.28 10.84 -7.79
C LYS A 83 12.65 9.45 -7.81
N THR A 84 13.36 8.43 -7.35
CA THR A 84 12.81 7.07 -7.23
C THR A 84 11.56 7.11 -6.35
N PRO A 85 10.35 6.85 -6.88
CA PRO A 85 9.14 6.94 -6.09
C PRO A 85 9.15 5.84 -5.02
N LYS A 86 8.65 6.12 -3.82
CA LYS A 86 8.51 5.10 -2.75
C LYS A 86 7.41 4.09 -3.09
N TYR A 87 6.35 4.54 -3.74
CA TYR A 87 5.21 3.73 -4.17
C TYR A 87 4.78 4.10 -5.59
N TRP A 88 4.32 3.08 -6.30
CA TRP A 88 3.61 3.14 -7.57
C TRP A 88 2.11 3.16 -7.32
N LEU A 89 1.39 3.92 -8.14
CA LEU A 89 -0.06 4.10 -8.08
C LEU A 89 -0.65 3.56 -9.39
N ILE A 90 -1.37 2.44 -9.32
CA ILE A 90 -1.98 1.79 -10.49
C ILE A 90 -3.51 1.98 -10.46
N PRO A 91 -4.12 2.61 -11.47
CA PRO A 91 -5.56 2.80 -11.52
C PRO A 91 -6.32 1.48 -11.74
N ILE A 92 -7.48 1.33 -11.10
CA ILE A 92 -8.25 0.08 -11.09
C ILE A 92 -9.19 -0.04 -12.31
N LYS A 93 -9.63 1.08 -12.87
CA LYS A 93 -10.49 1.11 -14.06
C LYS A 93 -9.70 1.68 -15.22
N THR A 94 -9.09 0.82 -16.03
CA THR A 94 -8.36 1.19 -17.24
C THR A 94 -9.25 0.99 -18.46
N LYS A 95 -9.93 2.06 -18.90
CA LYS A 95 -10.72 2.05 -20.15
C LYS A 95 -9.82 2.14 -21.39
N ASN A 96 -8.87 1.21 -21.58
CA ASN A 96 -7.91 1.09 -22.71
C ASN A 96 -6.46 1.45 -22.33
N PHE A 97 -5.66 0.44 -22.03
CA PHE A 97 -4.19 0.53 -21.94
C PHE A 97 -3.60 0.09 -23.28
N THR A 98 -3.41 1.00 -24.22
CA THR A 98 -2.48 0.76 -25.34
C THR A 98 -1.12 1.27 -24.92
N PHE A 99 -0.08 0.42 -24.93
CA PHE A 99 1.28 0.78 -24.49
C PHE A 99 1.87 2.01 -25.21
N LYS A 100 1.36 2.33 -26.42
CA LYS A 100 1.71 3.56 -27.16
C LYS A 100 1.17 4.84 -26.52
N ASN A 101 0.08 4.73 -25.77
CA ASN A 101 -0.56 5.80 -25.02
C ASN A 101 -0.50 5.44 -23.53
N LEU A 102 0.69 5.41 -22.93
CA LEU A 102 0.73 5.76 -21.51
C LEU A 102 -0.03 7.07 -21.42
N PRO A 103 -1.14 7.15 -20.66
CA PRO A 103 -1.80 8.42 -20.50
C PRO A 103 -0.75 9.33 -19.86
N CYS A 104 -0.20 10.24 -20.64
CA CYS A 104 0.14 11.55 -20.15
C CYS A 104 -1.18 12.01 -19.54
N ILE A 105 -1.38 11.80 -18.24
CA ILE A 105 -2.68 12.00 -17.57
C ILE A 105 -3.01 13.49 -17.77
N THR A 106 -3.78 13.79 -18.80
CA THR A 106 -4.02 15.17 -19.25
C THR A 106 -5.05 15.89 -18.39
N ARG A 107 -5.69 15.20 -17.44
CA ARG A 107 -6.65 15.77 -16.49
C ARG A 107 -6.53 15.16 -15.09
N ASP A 108 -6.47 16.03 -14.09
CA ASP A 108 -6.60 15.67 -12.68
C ASP A 108 -7.93 14.93 -12.47
N SER A 109 -7.88 13.67 -12.05
CA SER A 109 -9.08 12.85 -11.87
C SER A 109 -9.03 12.05 -10.58
N ILE A 110 -10.19 11.97 -9.92
CA ILE A 110 -10.38 11.16 -8.71
C ILE A 110 -10.58 9.72 -9.14
N GLN A 111 -9.59 8.87 -8.88
CA GLN A 111 -9.60 7.47 -9.28
C GLN A 111 -9.39 6.54 -8.07
N ASN A 112 -9.88 5.30 -8.21
CA ASN A 112 -9.49 4.23 -7.28
C ASN A 112 -8.20 3.61 -7.78
N VAL A 113 -7.25 3.44 -6.86
CA VAL A 113 -5.86 3.14 -7.18
C VAL A 113 -5.32 2.08 -6.21
N TYR A 114 -4.52 1.16 -6.74
CA TYR A 114 -3.67 0.26 -5.96
C TYR A 114 -2.34 0.94 -5.63
N ILE A 115 -1.90 0.81 -4.39
CA ILE A 115 -0.56 1.23 -3.97
C ILE A 115 0.36 0.01 -4.01
N ILE A 116 1.45 0.11 -4.76
CA ILE A 116 2.49 -0.93 -4.83
C ILE A 116 3.81 -0.30 -4.39
N LYS A 117 4.51 -0.90 -3.43
CA LYS A 117 5.83 -0.41 -3.01
C LYS A 117 6.86 -0.62 -4.12
N ASN A 118 7.77 0.34 -4.27
CA ASN A 118 8.82 0.22 -5.26
C ASN A 118 9.75 -0.98 -4.95
N PHE A 119 9.93 -1.85 -5.96
CA PHE A 119 10.68 -3.11 -5.85
C PHE A 119 12.15 -2.89 -5.49
N SER A 120 12.75 -1.77 -5.88
CA SER A 120 14.15 -1.44 -5.54
C SER A 120 14.39 -1.26 -4.03
N LYS A 121 13.33 -1.12 -3.22
CA LYS A 121 13.37 -1.02 -1.76
C LYS A 121 12.72 -2.20 -1.05
N VAL A 122 12.45 -3.29 -1.77
CA VAL A 122 12.14 -4.58 -1.16
C VAL A 122 13.48 -5.12 -0.67
N SER A 123 13.91 -4.66 0.51
CA SER A 123 15.01 -5.29 1.23
C SER A 123 14.66 -6.77 1.34
N ARG A 124 15.58 -7.62 0.87
CA ARG A 124 15.54 -9.07 1.09
C ARG A 124 15.23 -9.28 2.57
N ALA A 125 14.02 -9.71 2.86
CA ALA A 125 13.63 -10.18 4.18
C ALA A 125 14.21 -11.58 4.36
#